data_AF-A0A9P4M9S3-F1
#
_entry.id   AF-A0A9P4M9S3-F1
#
_cell.length_a   1.000
_cell.length_b   1.000
_cell.length_c   1.000
_cell.angle_alpha   90.00
_cell.angle_beta   90.00
_cell.angle_gamma   90.00
#
_symmetry.space_group_name_H-M   'P 1'
#
loop_
_entity.id
_entity.type
_entity.pdbx_description
1 polymer ?
#
loop_
_entity_poly.entity_id
_entity_poly.type
_entity_poly.pdbx_seq_one_letter_code
_entity_poly.pdbx_strand_id
1 'polypeptide(L)'
;MAGGYANGTTKEPKEVTDAGMRDLDHYASRLPKWRYDLRQRLIPIVRLETPYLALLQEKMRSPLLDSYFAMTANLGTHTFFMTGLPVLFWCGYTDWGRAMTHMLANGVFWSGVLKDLLCLPRPLSPPLVRITMSGSAALEYGFPSTHATNAISVAIYVLHALHAVPAVDRTVFHTVAQVGFYWYAISIVLGRLYCGMHGFFDVFVGGALGALVAAMQIIYGDVYDEWITGASYAKPLILLLVVLVLVRIHPEPADNCPCFDDSVAFAAVIIGLETGVWHFASTRFSSNDPVPGTVPFQLETIGWIGAVARIIVGVLIIFAWRGIMKPTLLTTLPPIFRIVESFGADLPRKFFLKASQYSTVPNLRRDDNIIPPAFEIPSLLTNKLTNPLRRRAVSIGPQSEADAWETIAYRQKRRRESLANSPIISALERTETPNHISLPNPADLLPTPLSSRVQSYEKMMGSTGPEAFPDFYDPPLTPPPTLTDHDYTEEYAEEKAQEMERNEEREIFKKVERPRVRYDVEVVTKLIVYAGIAWLAVEGNPILFEFLGLGMRTWAGSPR
;
A
#
# COMPACT_ATOMS: atom_id res chain seq x y z
N MET A 1 41.91 -11.57 37.90
CA MET A 1 41.37 -12.80 37.27
C MET A 1 40.21 -12.36 36.40
N ALA A 2 40.49 -11.94 35.16
CA ALA A 2 40.54 -12.78 33.95
C ALA A 2 39.15 -13.33 33.56
N GLY A 3 38.65 -12.86 32.42
CA GLY A 3 37.42 -13.32 31.75
C GLY A 3 36.64 -12.11 31.24
N GLY A 4 36.48 -11.84 29.95
CA GLY A 4 36.80 -12.55 28.73
C GLY A 4 35.95 -11.84 27.68
N TYR A 5 36.58 -11.10 26.77
CA TYR A 5 35.88 -10.38 25.71
C TYR A 5 35.27 -11.40 24.75
N ALA A 6 33.95 -11.61 24.86
CA ALA A 6 33.20 -12.36 23.87
C ALA A 6 33.10 -11.50 22.60
N ASN A 7 33.87 -11.89 21.59
CA ASN A 7 33.71 -11.47 20.20
C ASN A 7 32.26 -11.75 19.77
N GLY A 8 31.40 -10.74 19.89
CA GLY A 8 30.14 -10.71 19.18
C GLY A 8 30.45 -10.53 17.71
N THR A 9 30.52 -11.64 16.98
CA THR A 9 30.40 -11.63 15.52
C THR A 9 29.14 -10.83 15.18
N THR A 10 29.33 -9.60 14.69
CA THR A 10 28.30 -8.84 14.01
C THR A 10 27.88 -9.69 12.83
N LYS A 11 26.82 -10.48 13.01
CA LYS A 11 26.13 -11.08 11.88
C LYS A 11 25.78 -9.92 10.97
N GLU A 12 26.37 -9.89 9.78
CA GLU A 12 25.97 -8.97 8.73
C GLU A 12 24.44 -8.97 8.66
N PRO A 13 23.80 -7.81 8.57
CA PRO A 13 22.35 -7.76 8.45
C PRO A 13 21.98 -8.56 7.20
N LYS A 14 21.32 -9.72 7.39
CA LYS A 14 20.79 -10.53 6.29
C LYS A 14 20.06 -9.60 5.33
N GLU A 15 20.49 -9.57 4.06
CA GLU A 15 19.88 -8.79 2.99
C GLU A 15 18.36 -8.99 3.00
N VAL A 16 17.60 -7.93 3.35
CA VAL A 16 16.14 -8.01 3.41
C VAL A 16 15.58 -7.50 2.09
N THR A 17 15.70 -8.33 1.07
CA THR A 17 15.12 -8.11 -0.26
C THR A 17 13.59 -8.02 -0.24
N ASP A 18 13.06 -7.20 -1.14
CA ASP A 18 11.63 -6.90 -1.24
C ASP A 18 10.78 -8.11 -1.62
N ALA A 19 9.49 -8.03 -1.29
CA ALA A 19 8.54 -9.07 -1.60
C ALA A 19 8.45 -9.31 -3.11
N GLY A 20 8.66 -10.56 -3.53
CA GLY A 20 8.58 -10.98 -4.92
C GLY A 20 9.88 -10.89 -5.72
N MET A 21 10.95 -10.32 -5.15
CA MET A 21 12.22 -10.02 -5.84
C MET A 21 13.40 -10.91 -5.42
N ARG A 22 13.17 -11.93 -4.60
CA ARG A 22 14.21 -12.89 -4.19
C ARG A 22 14.67 -13.81 -5.32
N ASP A 23 15.79 -14.48 -5.08
CA ASP A 23 16.33 -15.48 -5.99
C ASP A 23 15.32 -16.59 -6.31
N LEU A 24 15.43 -17.19 -7.50
CA LEU A 24 14.48 -18.18 -7.99
C LEU A 24 14.39 -19.41 -7.07
N ASP A 25 15.52 -19.81 -6.46
CA ASP A 25 15.59 -20.94 -5.54
C ASP A 25 14.80 -20.68 -4.25
N HIS A 26 14.67 -19.42 -3.84
CA HIS A 26 13.85 -19.03 -2.69
C HIS A 26 12.37 -19.39 -2.92
N TYR A 27 11.85 -19.10 -4.11
CA TYR A 27 10.44 -19.36 -4.41
C TYR A 27 10.19 -20.83 -4.76
N ALA A 28 11.14 -21.48 -5.44
CA ALA A 28 11.05 -22.90 -5.76
C ALA A 28 11.00 -23.78 -4.50
N SER A 29 11.74 -23.40 -3.45
CA SER A 29 11.77 -24.15 -2.19
C SER A 29 10.58 -23.88 -1.25
N ARG A 30 9.94 -22.70 -1.35
CA ARG A 30 8.86 -22.29 -0.43
C ARG A 30 7.45 -22.43 -0.97
N LEU A 31 7.26 -22.38 -2.29
CA LEU A 31 5.95 -22.46 -2.92
C LEU A 31 5.64 -23.89 -3.39
N PRO A 32 4.37 -24.34 -3.32
CA PRO A 32 3.92 -25.53 -4.02
C PRO A 32 4.22 -25.43 -5.52
N LYS A 33 4.59 -26.55 -6.16
CA LYS A 33 5.00 -26.61 -7.58
C LYS A 33 4.03 -25.85 -8.51
N TRP A 34 2.73 -26.07 -8.36
CA TRP A 34 1.72 -25.41 -9.19
C TRP A 34 1.68 -23.87 -9.03
N ARG A 35 1.95 -23.35 -7.82
CA ARG A 35 2.03 -21.89 -7.58
C ARG A 35 3.29 -21.31 -8.18
N TYR A 36 4.41 -22.03 -8.02
CA TYR A 36 5.69 -21.64 -8.61
C TYR A 36 5.60 -21.60 -10.14
N ASP A 37 5.05 -22.63 -10.77
CA ASP A 37 4.89 -22.69 -12.23
C ASP A 37 4.02 -21.55 -12.76
N LEU A 38 2.94 -21.23 -12.05
CA LEU A 38 2.08 -20.09 -12.39
C LEU A 38 2.83 -18.75 -12.24
N ARG A 39 3.58 -18.57 -11.15
CA ARG A 39 4.42 -17.39 -10.94
C ARG A 39 5.45 -17.22 -12.07
N GLN A 40 6.14 -18.30 -12.45
CA GLN A 40 7.14 -18.27 -13.53
C GLN A 40 6.55 -17.89 -14.88
N ARG A 41 5.30 -18.30 -15.17
CA ARG A 41 4.61 -17.91 -16.41
C ARG A 41 4.20 -16.44 -16.44
N LEU A 42 3.93 -15.83 -15.28
CA LEU A 42 3.44 -14.45 -15.18
C LEU A 42 4.56 -13.41 -15.06
N ILE A 43 5.73 -13.75 -14.52
CA ILE A 43 6.88 -12.83 -14.41
C ILE A 43 7.29 -12.19 -15.75
N PRO A 44 7.39 -12.94 -16.86
CA PRO A 44 7.75 -12.35 -18.15
C PRO A 44 6.78 -11.24 -18.57
N ILE A 45 5.48 -11.38 -18.28
CA ILE A 45 4.47 -10.37 -18.62
C ILE A 45 4.76 -9.06 -17.88
N VAL A 46 4.98 -9.13 -16.56
CA VAL A 46 5.29 -7.94 -15.73
C VAL A 46 6.59 -7.27 -16.18
N ARG A 47 7.61 -8.06 -16.56
CA ARG A 47 8.89 -7.53 -17.04
C ARG A 47 8.76 -6.86 -18.41
N LEU A 48 7.98 -7.43 -19.34
CA LEU A 48 7.75 -6.87 -20.67
C LEU A 48 7.04 -5.51 -20.63
N GLU A 49 6.22 -5.25 -19.61
CA GLU A 49 5.49 -3.99 -19.46
C GLU A 49 6.38 -2.83 -18.97
N THR A 50 7.46 -3.15 -18.25
CA THR A 50 8.27 -2.16 -17.52
C THR A 50 8.91 -1.09 -18.42
N PRO A 51 9.49 -1.39 -19.59
CA PRO A 51 10.04 -0.39 -20.52
C PRO A 51 9.00 0.61 -21.04
N TYR A 52 7.78 0.13 -21.31
CA TYR A 52 6.68 0.97 -21.80
C TYR A 52 6.15 1.89 -20.69
N LEU A 53 6.10 1.41 -19.45
CA LEU A 53 5.78 2.24 -18.29
C LEU A 53 6.85 3.31 -18.05
N ALA A 54 8.12 2.98 -18.26
CA ALA A 54 9.21 3.95 -18.12
C ALA A 54 9.09 5.07 -19.16
N LEU A 55 8.76 4.72 -20.40
CA LEU A 55 8.47 5.70 -21.45
C LEU A 55 7.25 6.58 -21.12
N LEU A 56 6.21 6.00 -20.53
CA LEU A 56 5.02 6.72 -20.07
C LEU A 56 5.41 7.75 -18.99
N GLN A 57 6.17 7.32 -17.97
CA GLN A 57 6.67 8.20 -16.93
C GLN A 57 7.55 9.31 -17.50
N GLU A 58 8.49 9.00 -18.39
CA GLU A 58 9.38 9.98 -18.99
C GLU A 58 8.63 11.08 -19.76
N LYS A 59 7.54 10.73 -20.43
CA LYS A 59 6.72 11.68 -21.21
C LYS A 59 5.74 12.48 -20.35
N MET A 60 5.17 11.88 -19.30
CA MET A 60 4.07 12.47 -18.53
C MET A 60 4.50 13.11 -17.20
N ARG A 61 5.72 12.85 -16.72
CA ARG A 61 6.14 13.33 -15.41
C ARG A 61 6.22 14.85 -15.31
N SER A 62 5.57 15.39 -14.29
CA SER A 62 5.65 16.81 -13.94
C SER A 62 5.38 16.99 -12.44
N PRO A 63 5.95 18.00 -11.78
CA PRO A 63 5.80 18.19 -10.32
C PRO A 63 4.34 18.30 -9.84
N LEU A 64 3.47 18.85 -10.69
CA LEU A 64 2.03 18.97 -10.41
C LEU A 64 1.33 17.61 -10.44
N LEU A 65 1.60 16.80 -11.48
CA LEU A 65 1.02 15.47 -11.62
C LEU A 65 1.60 14.49 -10.58
N ASP A 66 2.90 14.56 -10.28
CA ASP A 66 3.55 13.81 -9.19
C ASP A 66 2.81 14.05 -7.86
N SER A 67 2.50 15.32 -7.55
CA SER A 67 1.76 15.68 -6.33
C SER A 67 0.30 15.21 -6.36
N TYR A 68 -0.37 15.34 -7.51
CA TYR A 68 -1.77 14.96 -7.67
C TYR A 68 -1.96 13.44 -7.52
N PHE A 69 -1.16 12.63 -8.23
CA PHE A 69 -1.25 11.17 -8.16
C PHE A 69 -0.78 10.61 -6.82
N ALA A 70 0.22 11.22 -6.18
CA ALA A 70 0.60 10.87 -4.82
C ALA A 70 -0.51 11.19 -3.79
N MET A 71 -1.24 12.29 -3.97
CA MET A 71 -2.33 12.67 -3.07
C MET A 71 -3.57 11.81 -3.29
N THR A 72 -3.94 11.50 -4.53
CA THR A 72 -5.10 10.65 -4.85
C THR A 72 -4.88 9.21 -4.39
N ALA A 73 -3.64 8.73 -4.35
CA ALA A 73 -3.32 7.45 -3.72
C ALA A 73 -3.71 7.38 -2.23
N ASN A 74 -3.79 8.52 -1.53
CA ASN A 74 -4.24 8.54 -0.13
C ASN A 74 -5.71 8.14 0.05
N LEU A 75 -6.54 8.24 -1.00
CA LEU A 75 -7.94 7.77 -0.97
C LEU A 75 -8.03 6.24 -0.81
N GLY A 76 -6.94 5.51 -1.07
CA GLY A 76 -6.85 4.07 -0.91
C GLY A 76 -6.27 3.61 0.43
N THR A 77 -6.18 4.49 1.43
CA THR A 77 -5.44 4.22 2.68
C THR A 77 -6.34 3.96 3.87
N HIS A 78 -5.86 3.16 4.83
CA HIS A 78 -6.58 2.84 6.08
C HIS A 78 -7.10 4.07 6.80
N THR A 79 -6.33 5.15 6.80
CA THR A 79 -6.71 6.39 7.46
C THR A 79 -7.93 7.01 6.80
N PHE A 80 -7.97 7.06 5.47
CA PHE A 80 -9.12 7.57 4.73
C PHE A 80 -10.37 6.73 5.00
N PHE A 81 -10.25 5.40 4.97
CA PHE A 81 -11.39 4.52 5.26
C PHE A 81 -11.91 4.68 6.69
N MET A 82 -11.01 4.78 7.66
CA MET A 82 -11.34 4.94 9.07
C MET A 82 -12.05 6.27 9.38
N THR A 83 -11.80 7.34 8.62
CA THR A 83 -12.45 8.64 8.85
C THR A 83 -13.60 8.92 7.89
N GLY A 84 -13.52 8.45 6.65
CA GLY A 84 -14.46 8.79 5.58
C GLY A 84 -15.71 7.91 5.57
N LEU A 85 -15.56 6.58 5.72
CA LEU A 85 -16.71 5.66 5.68
C LEU A 85 -17.72 5.90 6.82
N PRO A 86 -17.29 6.14 8.08
CA PRO A 86 -18.23 6.40 9.18
C PRO A 86 -19.14 7.60 8.95
N VAL A 87 -18.69 8.61 8.20
CA VAL A 87 -19.48 9.81 7.91
C VAL A 87 -20.76 9.46 7.15
N LEU A 88 -20.74 8.45 6.28
CA LEU A 88 -21.92 8.00 5.56
C LEU A 88 -23.02 7.53 6.52
N PHE A 89 -22.65 6.73 7.53
CA PHE A 89 -23.56 6.29 8.58
C PHE A 89 -24.06 7.45 9.43
N TRP A 90 -23.18 8.38 9.82
CA TRP A 90 -23.57 9.51 10.66
C TRP A 90 -24.45 10.54 9.94
N CYS A 91 -24.40 10.59 8.62
CA CYS A 91 -25.27 11.43 7.80
C CYS A 91 -26.50 10.67 7.27
N GLY A 92 -26.79 9.46 7.76
CA GLY A 92 -27.99 8.69 7.41
C GLY A 92 -27.92 7.94 6.08
N TYR A 93 -26.79 7.99 5.37
CA TYR A 93 -26.55 7.24 4.12
C TYR A 93 -26.06 5.81 4.43
N THR A 94 -26.88 5.06 5.15
CA THR A 94 -26.50 3.73 5.69
C THR A 94 -26.41 2.68 4.59
N ASP A 95 -27.30 2.73 3.60
CA ASP A 95 -27.26 1.94 2.37
C ASP A 95 -25.92 2.09 1.64
N TRP A 96 -25.51 3.33 1.37
CA TRP A 96 -24.22 3.63 0.73
C TRP A 96 -23.03 3.26 1.62
N GLY A 97 -23.14 3.51 2.93
CA GLY A 97 -22.10 3.18 3.91
C GLY A 97 -21.82 1.69 3.97
N ARG A 98 -22.87 0.85 3.99
CA ARG A 98 -22.76 -0.62 3.97
C ARG A 98 -22.16 -1.09 2.66
N ALA A 99 -22.74 -0.69 1.53
CA ALA A 99 -22.27 -1.10 0.21
C ALA A 99 -20.80 -0.72 -0.03
N MET A 100 -20.40 0.51 0.31
CA MET A 100 -19.01 0.95 0.18
C MET A 100 -18.07 0.14 1.07
N THR A 101 -18.46 -0.12 2.32
CA THR A 101 -17.64 -0.89 3.25
C THR A 101 -17.49 -2.34 2.80
N HIS A 102 -18.56 -2.98 2.32
CA HIS A 102 -18.53 -4.32 1.75
C HIS A 102 -17.62 -4.41 0.53
N MET A 103 -17.78 -3.49 -0.43
CA MET A 103 -16.97 -3.47 -1.64
C MET A 103 -15.49 -3.26 -1.35
N LEU A 104 -15.15 -2.31 -0.46
CA LEU A 104 -13.76 -2.03 -0.08
C LEU A 104 -13.15 -3.20 0.70
N ALA A 105 -13.90 -3.80 1.63
CA ALA A 105 -13.42 -4.96 2.38
C ALA A 105 -13.20 -6.18 1.48
N ASN A 106 -14.16 -6.50 0.61
CA ASN A 106 -14.04 -7.60 -0.34
C ASN A 106 -12.93 -7.33 -1.36
N GLY A 107 -12.79 -6.10 -1.85
CA GLY A 107 -11.73 -5.70 -2.77
C GLY A 107 -10.33 -5.87 -2.15
N VAL A 108 -10.13 -5.41 -0.93
CA VAL A 108 -8.84 -5.58 -0.21
C VAL A 108 -8.58 -7.04 0.13
N PHE A 109 -9.58 -7.76 0.64
CA PHE A 109 -9.44 -9.17 1.01
C PHE A 109 -9.08 -10.04 -0.20
N TRP A 110 -9.86 -9.98 -1.29
CA TRP A 110 -9.63 -10.84 -2.45
C TRP A 110 -8.37 -10.44 -3.24
N SER A 111 -8.04 -9.15 -3.32
CA SER A 111 -6.78 -8.73 -3.91
C SER A 111 -5.58 -9.15 -3.04
N GLY A 112 -5.71 -9.10 -1.71
CA GLY A 112 -4.71 -9.59 -0.75
C GLY A 112 -4.48 -11.10 -0.86
N VAL A 113 -5.56 -11.88 -1.01
CA VAL A 113 -5.49 -13.33 -1.27
C VAL A 113 -4.71 -13.61 -2.55
N LEU A 114 -5.00 -12.89 -3.65
CA LEU A 114 -4.27 -13.07 -4.91
C LEU A 114 -2.81 -12.63 -4.84
N LYS A 115 -2.52 -11.53 -4.13
CA LYS A 115 -1.16 -11.06 -3.85
C LYS A 115 -0.32 -12.14 -3.16
N ASP A 116 -0.83 -12.66 -2.04
CA ASP A 116 -0.12 -13.68 -1.25
C ASP A 116 -0.11 -15.04 -1.96
N LEU A 117 -1.06 -15.31 -2.86
CA LEU A 117 -1.10 -16.53 -3.65
C LEU A 117 -0.01 -16.58 -4.73
N LEU A 118 0.19 -15.48 -5.45
CA LEU A 118 1.03 -15.42 -6.65
C LEU A 118 2.42 -14.82 -6.39
N CYS A 119 2.57 -14.01 -5.36
CA CYS A 119 3.85 -13.43 -4.93
C CYS A 119 4.63 -12.76 -6.09
N LEU A 120 3.92 -12.03 -6.96
CA LEU A 120 4.53 -11.38 -8.12
C LEU A 120 5.18 -10.06 -7.73
N PRO A 121 6.40 -9.78 -8.26
CA PRO A 121 7.11 -8.55 -7.97
C PRO A 121 6.39 -7.33 -8.57
N ARG A 122 6.71 -6.15 -8.05
CA ARG A 122 6.39 -4.88 -8.71
C ARG A 122 7.27 -4.67 -9.95
N PRO A 123 6.89 -3.75 -10.85
CA PRO A 123 7.78 -3.30 -11.93
C PRO A 123 9.14 -2.81 -11.41
N LEU A 124 10.20 -3.04 -12.19
CA LEU A 124 11.60 -2.73 -11.82
C LEU A 124 11.85 -1.23 -11.75
N SER A 125 12.71 -0.81 -10.82
CA SER A 125 13.00 0.59 -10.52
C SER A 125 14.46 0.72 -10.07
N PRO A 126 15.41 1.01 -10.99
CA PRO A 126 15.23 1.58 -12.34
C PRO A 126 14.77 0.55 -13.42
N PRO A 127 14.19 0.98 -14.56
CA PRO A 127 14.11 2.35 -15.11
C PRO A 127 12.97 3.22 -14.57
N LEU A 128 11.97 2.64 -13.90
CA LEU A 128 10.90 3.42 -13.29
C LEU A 128 11.38 4.20 -12.08
N VAL A 129 10.64 5.26 -11.74
CA VAL A 129 10.80 6.00 -10.50
C VAL A 129 9.53 5.86 -9.69
N ARG A 130 9.64 5.27 -8.49
CA ARG A 130 8.50 5.11 -7.59
C ARG A 130 8.13 6.43 -6.94
N ILE A 131 6.84 6.73 -6.97
CA ILE A 131 6.23 7.92 -6.36
C ILE A 131 5.23 7.45 -5.31
N THR A 132 5.52 7.70 -4.03
CA THR A 132 4.62 7.29 -2.95
C THR A 132 4.69 8.25 -1.75
N MET A 133 3.59 8.29 -0.99
CA MET A 133 3.50 8.93 0.32
C MET A 133 3.67 7.95 1.47
N SER A 134 3.62 6.64 1.20
CA SER A 134 3.78 5.56 2.17
C SER A 134 4.86 4.60 1.68
N GLY A 135 5.94 4.42 2.46
CA GLY A 135 7.01 3.51 2.08
C GLY A 135 6.61 2.04 2.22
N SER A 136 5.73 1.72 3.18
CA SER A 136 5.12 0.40 3.38
C SER A 136 4.44 -0.16 2.12
N ALA A 137 3.82 0.71 1.32
CA ALA A 137 3.18 0.31 0.07
C ALA A 137 4.18 -0.28 -0.93
N ALA A 138 5.46 0.12 -0.90
CA ALA A 138 6.48 -0.44 -1.77
C ALA A 138 6.92 -1.86 -1.37
N LEU A 139 6.66 -2.25 -0.11
CA LEU A 139 7.01 -3.58 0.42
C LEU A 139 6.00 -4.66 0.05
N GLU A 140 4.87 -4.29 -0.55
CA GLU A 140 3.84 -5.22 -0.99
C GLU A 140 4.10 -5.79 -2.39
N TYR A 141 3.56 -6.99 -2.63
CA TYR A 141 3.45 -7.56 -3.98
C TYR A 141 2.69 -6.64 -4.95
N GLY A 142 3.13 -6.64 -6.21
CA GLY A 142 2.56 -5.78 -7.26
C GLY A 142 1.20 -6.24 -7.77
N PHE A 143 0.99 -7.54 -7.89
CA PHE A 143 -0.20 -8.10 -8.53
C PHE A 143 -1.21 -8.65 -7.52
N PRO A 144 -2.52 -8.39 -7.66
CA PRO A 144 -3.16 -7.35 -8.49
C PRO A 144 -3.19 -5.99 -7.77
N SER A 145 -3.56 -4.93 -8.50
CA SER A 145 -3.64 -3.58 -7.93
C SER A 145 -4.89 -3.37 -7.05
N THR A 146 -4.72 -3.39 -5.73
CA THR A 146 -5.81 -3.15 -4.75
C THR A 146 -6.47 -1.77 -4.90
N HIS A 147 -5.70 -0.73 -5.21
CA HIS A 147 -6.27 0.61 -5.43
C HIS A 147 -7.16 0.65 -6.69
N ALA A 148 -6.77 -0.05 -7.76
CA ALA A 148 -7.60 -0.17 -8.94
C ALA A 148 -8.87 -0.99 -8.65
N THR A 149 -8.74 -2.10 -7.91
CA THR A 149 -9.88 -2.91 -7.46
C THR A 149 -10.91 -2.07 -6.71
N ASN A 150 -10.48 -1.33 -5.70
CA ASN A 150 -11.37 -0.51 -4.87
C ASN A 150 -11.98 0.67 -5.64
N ALA A 151 -11.19 1.36 -6.47
CA ALA A 151 -11.69 2.51 -7.23
C ALA A 151 -12.70 2.08 -8.29
N ILE A 152 -12.44 1.00 -9.01
CA ILE A 152 -13.34 0.48 -10.04
C ILE A 152 -14.61 -0.10 -9.40
N SER A 153 -14.51 -0.81 -8.26
CA SER A 153 -15.70 -1.33 -7.58
C SER A 153 -16.65 -0.21 -7.14
N VAL A 154 -16.11 0.83 -6.48
CA VAL A 154 -16.90 1.99 -6.03
C VAL A 154 -17.46 2.76 -7.22
N ALA A 155 -16.66 3.00 -8.27
CA ALA A 155 -17.11 3.73 -9.44
C ALA A 155 -18.25 3.01 -10.18
N ILE A 156 -18.14 1.69 -10.38
CA ILE A 156 -19.19 0.91 -11.05
C ILE A 156 -20.49 0.95 -10.25
N TYR A 157 -20.42 0.76 -8.93
CA TYR A 157 -21.61 0.79 -8.08
C TYR A 157 -22.31 2.16 -8.12
N VAL A 158 -21.56 3.25 -7.95
CA VAL A 158 -22.14 4.60 -7.99
C VAL A 158 -22.67 4.95 -9.39
N LEU A 159 -21.93 4.61 -10.45
CA LEU A 159 -22.38 4.84 -11.82
C LEU A 159 -23.65 4.04 -12.15
N HIS A 160 -23.75 2.80 -11.66
CA HIS A 160 -24.95 1.98 -11.81
C HIS A 160 -26.17 2.66 -11.17
N ALA A 161 -26.04 3.10 -9.91
CA ALA A 161 -27.11 3.82 -9.22
C ALA A 161 -27.47 5.17 -9.89
N LEU A 162 -26.48 5.94 -10.36
CA LEU A 162 -26.72 7.18 -11.10
C LEU A 162 -27.38 6.94 -12.47
N HIS A 163 -27.13 5.79 -13.10
CA HIS A 163 -27.75 5.42 -14.37
C HIS A 163 -29.18 4.88 -14.19
N ALA A 164 -29.48 4.30 -13.03
CA ALA A 164 -30.81 3.81 -12.66
C ALA A 164 -31.84 4.95 -12.53
N VAL A 165 -31.41 6.18 -12.32
CA VAL A 165 -32.29 7.36 -12.29
C VAL A 165 -32.92 7.60 -13.68
N PRO A 166 -34.26 7.61 -13.79
CA PRO A 166 -34.98 7.85 -15.05
C PRO A 166 -34.56 9.16 -15.70
N ALA A 167 -34.52 9.19 -17.04
CA ALA A 167 -34.05 10.36 -17.79
C ALA A 167 -34.81 11.66 -17.49
N VAL A 168 -36.09 11.54 -17.09
CA VAL A 168 -36.96 12.67 -16.71
C VAL A 168 -36.50 13.32 -15.40
N ASP A 169 -35.92 12.55 -14.48
CA ASP A 169 -35.49 13.00 -13.15
C ASP A 169 -34.00 13.37 -13.12
N ARG A 170 -33.29 13.24 -14.24
CA ARG A 170 -31.85 13.54 -14.32
C ARG A 170 -31.60 15.03 -14.26
N THR A 171 -31.10 15.47 -13.11
CA THR A 171 -30.61 16.84 -12.91
C THR A 171 -29.17 17.02 -13.39
N VAL A 172 -28.72 18.27 -13.56
CA VAL A 172 -27.31 18.62 -13.86
C VAL A 172 -26.35 17.98 -12.86
N PHE A 173 -26.76 17.87 -11.59
CA PHE A 173 -25.97 17.22 -10.55
C PHE A 173 -25.67 15.75 -10.88
N HIS A 174 -26.65 14.99 -11.37
CA HIS A 174 -26.44 13.59 -11.76
C HIS A 174 -25.41 13.47 -12.89
N THR A 175 -25.50 14.32 -13.92
CA THR A 175 -24.54 14.33 -15.02
C THR A 175 -23.13 14.70 -14.54
N VAL A 176 -23.00 15.73 -13.70
CA VAL A 176 -21.70 16.13 -13.12
C VAL A 176 -21.13 15.02 -12.24
N ALA A 177 -21.96 14.36 -11.44
CA ALA A 177 -21.55 13.22 -10.62
C ALA A 177 -21.07 12.05 -11.48
N GLN A 178 -21.79 11.69 -12.55
CA GLN A 178 -21.38 10.65 -13.48
C GLN A 178 -20.01 10.95 -14.09
N VAL A 179 -19.83 12.15 -14.66
CA VAL A 179 -18.53 12.59 -15.21
C VAL A 179 -17.43 12.55 -14.14
N GLY A 180 -17.74 12.98 -12.93
CA GLY A 180 -16.82 12.96 -11.79
C GLY A 180 -16.37 11.54 -11.41
N PHE A 181 -17.28 10.55 -11.40
CA PHE A 181 -16.94 9.17 -11.07
C PHE A 181 -16.20 8.45 -12.20
N TYR A 182 -16.49 8.76 -13.47
CA TYR A 182 -15.65 8.32 -14.59
C TYR A 182 -14.22 8.88 -14.47
N TRP A 183 -14.10 10.18 -14.19
CA TRP A 183 -12.80 10.81 -13.96
C TRP A 183 -12.07 10.20 -12.77
N TYR A 184 -12.77 9.95 -11.66
CA TYR A 184 -12.22 9.29 -10.48
C TYR A 184 -11.63 7.91 -10.83
N ALA A 185 -12.39 7.05 -11.51
CA ALA A 185 -11.93 5.72 -11.89
C ALA A 185 -10.70 5.77 -12.79
N ILE A 186 -10.76 6.60 -13.85
CA ILE A 186 -9.66 6.77 -14.80
C ILE A 186 -8.42 7.34 -14.10
N SER A 187 -8.59 8.36 -13.26
CA SER A 187 -7.52 9.03 -12.54
C SER A 187 -6.77 8.09 -11.60
N ILE A 188 -7.47 7.27 -10.81
CA ILE A 188 -6.82 6.32 -9.90
C ILE A 188 -6.08 5.24 -10.68
N VAL A 189 -6.72 4.66 -11.70
CA VAL A 189 -6.13 3.63 -12.59
C VAL A 189 -4.84 4.14 -13.25
N LEU A 190 -4.89 5.32 -13.87
CA LEU A 190 -3.72 5.95 -14.48
C LEU A 190 -2.67 6.33 -13.44
N GLY A 191 -3.10 6.77 -12.25
CA GLY A 191 -2.20 7.10 -11.14
C GLY A 191 -1.35 5.91 -10.69
N ARG A 192 -1.88 4.68 -10.70
CA ARG A 192 -1.10 3.48 -10.33
C ARG A 192 0.01 3.16 -11.32
N LEU A 193 -0.24 3.37 -12.61
CA LEU A 193 0.75 3.24 -13.68
C LEU A 193 1.77 4.39 -13.61
N TYR A 194 1.27 5.62 -13.46
CA TYR A 194 2.08 6.83 -13.38
C TYR A 194 3.06 6.81 -12.20
N CYS A 195 2.63 6.36 -11.02
CA CYS A 195 3.50 6.29 -9.85
C CYS A 195 4.55 5.16 -9.92
N GLY A 196 4.56 4.34 -10.98
CA GLY A 196 5.52 3.24 -11.16
C GLY A 196 5.34 2.10 -10.15
N MET A 197 4.15 2.02 -9.52
CA MET A 197 3.87 1.02 -8.49
C MET A 197 3.29 -0.26 -9.08
N HIS A 198 2.61 -0.19 -10.23
CA HIS A 198 1.92 -1.33 -10.85
C HIS A 198 2.07 -1.33 -12.37
N GLY A 199 2.00 -2.52 -12.96
CA GLY A 199 1.92 -2.73 -14.40
C GLY A 199 0.50 -2.64 -14.97
N PHE A 200 0.38 -2.74 -16.30
CA PHE A 200 -0.91 -2.79 -16.99
C PHE A 200 -1.68 -4.05 -16.60
N PHE A 201 -1.00 -5.19 -16.54
CA PHE A 201 -1.60 -6.47 -16.11
C PHE A 201 -2.17 -6.39 -14.69
N ASP A 202 -1.43 -5.79 -13.74
CA ASP A 202 -1.86 -5.63 -12.35
C ASP A 202 -3.15 -4.82 -12.22
N VAL A 203 -3.25 -3.73 -13.00
CA VAL A 203 -4.38 -2.80 -12.98
C VAL A 203 -5.58 -3.36 -13.74
N PHE A 204 -5.35 -4.07 -14.85
CA PHE A 204 -6.41 -4.75 -15.58
C PHE A 204 -7.07 -5.85 -14.73
N VAL A 205 -6.29 -6.75 -14.15
CA VAL A 205 -6.85 -7.82 -13.29
C VAL A 205 -7.43 -7.23 -12.01
N GLY A 206 -6.78 -6.22 -11.42
CA GLY A 206 -7.34 -5.48 -10.29
C GLY A 206 -8.70 -4.86 -10.61
N GLY A 207 -8.84 -4.26 -11.78
CA GLY A 207 -10.09 -3.69 -12.25
C GLY A 207 -11.17 -4.73 -12.55
N ALA A 208 -10.82 -5.85 -13.16
CA ALA A 208 -11.73 -6.97 -13.38
C ALA A 208 -12.26 -7.55 -12.05
N LEU A 209 -11.38 -7.69 -11.06
CA LEU A 209 -11.77 -8.09 -9.70
C LEU A 209 -12.71 -7.03 -9.06
N GLY A 210 -12.41 -5.74 -9.23
CA GLY A 210 -13.26 -4.65 -8.74
C GLY A 210 -14.65 -4.65 -9.37
N ALA A 211 -14.73 -4.89 -10.67
CA ALA A 211 -15.99 -5.04 -11.39
C ALA A 211 -16.79 -6.26 -10.92
N LEU A 212 -16.11 -7.38 -10.66
CA LEU A 212 -16.74 -8.57 -10.08
C LEU A 212 -17.31 -8.29 -8.69
N VAL A 213 -16.55 -7.62 -7.82
CA VAL A 213 -17.00 -7.24 -6.47
C VAL A 213 -18.21 -6.30 -6.54
N ALA A 214 -18.19 -5.30 -7.42
CA ALA A 214 -19.33 -4.40 -7.62
C ALA A 214 -20.57 -5.16 -8.14
N ALA A 215 -20.40 -6.08 -9.10
CA ALA A 215 -21.49 -6.89 -9.61
C ALA A 215 -22.11 -7.75 -8.50
N MET A 216 -21.29 -8.37 -7.63
CA MET A 216 -21.80 -9.10 -6.47
C MET A 216 -22.58 -8.19 -5.52
N GLN A 217 -22.10 -6.97 -5.24
CA GLN A 217 -22.80 -6.02 -4.39
C GLN A 217 -24.14 -5.59 -4.98
N ILE A 218 -24.19 -5.30 -6.28
CA ILE A 218 -25.43 -4.87 -6.96
C ILE A 218 -26.47 -5.99 -6.97
N ILE A 219 -26.05 -7.25 -7.18
CA ILE A 219 -26.98 -8.38 -7.32
C ILE A 219 -27.45 -8.91 -5.95
N TYR A 220 -26.55 -8.99 -4.97
CA TYR A 220 -26.81 -9.68 -3.70
C TYR A 220 -26.83 -8.75 -2.48
N GLY A 221 -26.47 -7.47 -2.62
CA GLY A 221 -26.35 -6.53 -1.50
C GLY A 221 -27.62 -6.41 -0.68
N ASP A 222 -28.76 -6.14 -1.32
CA ASP A 222 -30.04 -5.95 -0.62
C ASP A 222 -30.51 -7.24 0.09
N VAL A 223 -30.35 -8.39 -0.59
CA VAL A 223 -30.70 -9.71 -0.04
C VAL A 223 -29.84 -10.03 1.19
N TYR A 224 -28.55 -9.74 1.11
CA TYR A 224 -27.63 -9.90 2.22
C TYR A 224 -27.97 -8.96 3.37
N ASP A 225 -28.35 -7.72 3.06
CA ASP A 225 -28.66 -6.69 4.04
C ASP A 225 -29.94 -7.00 4.84
N GLU A 226 -30.96 -7.53 4.18
CA GLU A 226 -32.18 -8.06 4.81
C GLU A 226 -31.88 -9.35 5.59
N TRP A 227 -31.03 -10.23 5.04
CA TRP A 227 -30.62 -11.43 5.74
C TRP A 227 -29.95 -11.07 7.07
N ILE A 228 -28.90 -10.25 7.10
CA ILE A 228 -28.14 -9.98 8.33
C ILE A 228 -28.96 -9.26 9.41
N THR A 229 -29.90 -8.40 9.03
CA THR A 229 -30.72 -7.60 9.95
C THR A 229 -31.89 -8.35 10.57
N GLY A 230 -32.19 -9.58 10.14
CA GLY A 230 -33.29 -10.34 10.76
C GLY A 230 -33.01 -10.75 12.21
N ALA A 231 -34.07 -11.03 12.96
CA ALA A 231 -34.10 -11.11 14.43
C ALA A 231 -33.22 -12.20 15.11
N SER A 232 -32.51 -13.05 14.36
CA SER A 232 -31.74 -14.17 14.93
C SER A 232 -30.27 -13.81 15.15
N TYR A 233 -29.79 -14.00 16.39
CA TYR A 233 -28.38 -13.87 16.75
C TYR A 233 -27.47 -14.88 16.05
N ALA A 234 -28.03 -15.94 15.45
CA ALA A 234 -27.27 -16.94 14.72
C ALA A 234 -26.59 -16.35 13.47
N LYS A 235 -27.16 -15.30 12.87
CA LYS A 235 -26.66 -14.72 11.61
C LYS A 235 -25.31 -14.02 11.77
N PRO A 236 -25.12 -13.05 12.71
CA PRO A 236 -23.80 -12.49 12.97
C PRO A 236 -22.79 -13.54 13.46
N LEU A 237 -23.24 -14.59 14.16
CA LEU A 237 -22.37 -15.70 14.56
C LEU A 237 -21.88 -16.53 13.36
N ILE A 238 -22.76 -16.86 12.42
CA ILE A 238 -22.40 -17.55 11.17
C ILE A 238 -21.40 -16.71 10.38
N LEU A 239 -21.66 -15.40 10.24
CA LEU A 239 -20.75 -14.48 9.58
C LEU A 239 -19.37 -14.48 10.26
N LEU A 240 -19.32 -14.35 11.60
CA LEU A 240 -18.07 -14.41 12.35
C LEU A 240 -17.29 -15.68 12.04
N LEU A 241 -17.96 -16.84 12.06
CA LEU A 241 -17.33 -18.12 11.74
C LEU A 241 -16.82 -18.17 10.30
N VAL A 242 -17.59 -17.69 9.32
CA VAL A 242 -17.17 -17.61 7.91
C VAL A 242 -15.94 -16.73 7.76
N VAL A 243 -15.94 -15.53 8.35
CA VAL A 243 -14.81 -14.61 8.28
C VAL A 243 -13.56 -15.21 8.96
N LEU A 244 -13.70 -15.87 10.10
CA LEU A 244 -12.59 -16.57 10.76
C LEU A 244 -12.02 -17.69 9.88
N VAL A 245 -12.88 -18.46 9.21
CA VAL A 245 -12.44 -19.47 8.23
C VAL A 245 -11.72 -18.81 7.06
N LEU A 246 -12.26 -17.73 6.50
CA LEU A 246 -11.64 -16.98 5.39
C LEU A 246 -10.24 -16.45 5.76
N VAL A 247 -10.09 -15.87 6.95
CA VAL A 247 -8.79 -15.43 7.48
C VAL A 247 -7.83 -16.61 7.66
N ARG A 248 -8.34 -17.78 8.08
CA ARG A 248 -7.54 -18.99 8.31
C ARG A 248 -7.07 -19.66 7.02
N ILE A 249 -7.87 -19.63 5.95
CA ILE A 249 -7.51 -20.18 4.64
C ILE A 249 -6.71 -19.19 3.78
N HIS A 250 -6.57 -17.94 4.22
CA HIS A 250 -5.79 -16.92 3.53
C HIS A 250 -4.39 -17.46 3.23
N PRO A 251 -3.91 -17.43 1.97
CA PRO A 251 -2.62 -17.99 1.59
C PRO A 251 -1.48 -17.46 2.46
N GLU A 252 -0.55 -18.35 2.80
CA GLU A 252 0.73 -17.95 3.38
C GLU A 252 1.63 -17.41 2.27
N PRO A 253 2.10 -16.15 2.37
CA PRO A 253 3.02 -15.59 1.38
C PRO A 253 4.40 -16.26 1.45
N ALA A 254 5.19 -16.12 0.39
CA ALA A 254 6.59 -16.56 0.39
C ALA A 254 7.52 -15.59 1.16
N ASP A 255 7.14 -14.30 1.18
CA ASP A 255 7.88 -13.20 1.82
C ASP A 255 7.03 -12.49 2.89
N ASN A 256 7.69 -11.61 3.65
CA ASN A 256 7.07 -10.81 4.69
C ASN A 256 6.25 -9.64 4.08
N CYS A 257 5.09 -9.90 3.43
CA CYS A 257 4.19 -8.85 2.89
C CYS A 257 3.16 -8.36 3.94
N PRO A 258 2.87 -7.03 4.06
CA PRO A 258 1.76 -6.52 4.88
C PRO A 258 0.34 -6.86 4.35
N CYS A 259 0.23 -7.47 3.16
CA CYS A 259 -1.00 -7.91 2.51
C CYS A 259 -2.02 -8.61 3.44
N PHE A 260 -1.53 -9.56 4.25
CA PHE A 260 -2.36 -10.29 5.21
C PHE A 260 -2.89 -9.40 6.34
N ASP A 261 -2.08 -8.45 6.81
CA ASP A 261 -2.46 -7.54 7.88
C ASP A 261 -3.65 -6.66 7.47
N ASP A 262 -3.64 -6.19 6.23
CA ASP A 262 -4.74 -5.39 5.65
C ASP A 262 -6.00 -6.22 5.52
N SER A 263 -5.86 -7.47 5.04
CA SER A 263 -6.98 -8.40 4.88
C SER A 263 -7.66 -8.72 6.22
N VAL A 264 -6.88 -8.89 7.30
CA VAL A 264 -7.41 -9.08 8.66
C VAL A 264 -8.11 -7.82 9.17
N ALA A 265 -7.54 -6.63 8.95
CA ALA A 265 -8.15 -5.39 9.38
C ALA A 265 -9.53 -5.18 8.73
N PHE A 266 -9.68 -5.43 7.43
CA PHE A 266 -10.97 -5.32 6.75
C PHE A 266 -11.95 -6.45 7.11
N ALA A 267 -11.47 -7.68 7.28
CA ALA A 267 -12.29 -8.77 7.81
C ALA A 267 -12.90 -8.41 9.19
N ALA A 268 -12.12 -7.74 10.04
CA ALA A 268 -12.57 -7.25 11.32
C ALA A 268 -13.59 -6.11 11.20
N VAL A 269 -13.38 -5.16 10.28
CA VAL A 269 -14.37 -4.12 9.97
C VAL A 269 -15.72 -4.75 9.61
N ILE A 270 -15.74 -5.80 8.79
CA ILE A 270 -16.97 -6.52 8.44
C ILE A 270 -17.63 -7.13 9.68
N ILE A 271 -16.88 -7.84 10.53
CA ILE A 271 -17.43 -8.40 11.77
C ILE A 271 -18.09 -7.30 12.62
N GLY A 272 -17.39 -6.18 12.84
CA GLY A 272 -17.88 -5.06 13.66
C GLY A 272 -19.06 -4.31 13.04
N LEU A 273 -19.04 -4.11 11.72
CA LEU A 273 -20.12 -3.49 10.96
C LEU A 273 -21.41 -4.30 11.11
N GLU A 274 -21.34 -5.60 10.86
CA GLU A 274 -22.53 -6.44 10.75
C GLU A 274 -23.13 -6.75 12.11
N THR A 275 -22.29 -6.97 13.12
CA THR A 275 -22.75 -7.11 14.51
C THR A 275 -23.40 -5.81 15.01
N GLY A 276 -22.80 -4.66 14.68
CA GLY A 276 -23.33 -3.35 15.05
C GLY A 276 -24.64 -3.02 14.34
N VAL A 277 -24.74 -3.25 13.03
CA VAL A 277 -25.98 -3.00 12.25
C VAL A 277 -27.10 -3.93 12.71
N TRP A 278 -26.81 -5.22 12.90
CA TRP A 278 -27.79 -6.19 13.41
C TRP A 278 -28.36 -5.76 14.77
N HIS A 279 -27.49 -5.37 15.71
CA HIS A 279 -27.95 -4.95 17.02
C HIS A 279 -28.63 -3.58 16.97
N PHE A 280 -28.04 -2.59 16.30
CA PHE A 280 -28.58 -1.23 16.20
C PHE A 280 -29.98 -1.21 15.58
N ALA A 281 -30.24 -2.02 14.55
CA ALA A 281 -31.56 -2.16 13.91
C ALA A 281 -32.67 -2.64 14.86
N SER A 282 -32.30 -3.31 15.96
CA SER A 282 -33.25 -3.73 17.01
C SER A 282 -33.47 -2.67 18.09
N THR A 283 -32.70 -1.58 18.07
CA THR A 283 -32.78 -0.53 19.08
C THR A 283 -33.85 0.52 18.75
N ARG A 284 -34.25 1.30 19.75
CA ARG A 284 -35.17 2.45 19.57
C ARG A 284 -34.55 3.63 18.83
N PHE A 285 -33.25 3.59 18.54
CA PHE A 285 -32.50 4.72 17.98
C PHE A 285 -32.36 4.62 16.45
N SER A 286 -32.67 3.47 15.86
CA SER A 286 -32.59 3.25 14.42
C SER A 286 -33.88 3.61 13.69
N SER A 287 -33.72 4.01 12.42
CA SER A 287 -34.77 4.07 11.41
C SER A 287 -34.73 2.82 10.52
N ASN A 288 -35.87 2.48 9.91
CA ASN A 288 -35.97 1.45 8.88
C ASN A 288 -35.91 2.01 7.45
N ASP A 289 -35.87 3.33 7.31
CA ASP A 289 -35.81 4.04 6.02
C ASP A 289 -34.45 4.74 5.88
N PRO A 290 -33.71 4.54 4.76
CA PRO A 290 -34.06 3.72 3.59
C PRO A 290 -33.86 2.21 3.80
N VAL A 291 -33.02 1.81 4.76
CA VAL A 291 -32.75 0.41 5.10
C VAL A 291 -32.79 0.18 6.61
N PRO A 292 -33.04 -1.05 7.10
CA PRO A 292 -33.01 -1.36 8.52
C PRO A 292 -31.66 -1.02 9.16
N GLY A 293 -31.70 -0.39 10.34
CA GLY A 293 -30.50 0.06 11.04
C GLY A 293 -29.96 1.41 10.56
N THR A 294 -30.77 2.20 9.83
CA THR A 294 -30.37 3.54 9.40
C THR A 294 -30.28 4.48 10.58
N VAL A 295 -29.22 5.28 10.66
CA VAL A 295 -29.13 6.34 11.67
C VAL A 295 -29.95 7.55 11.23
N PRO A 296 -30.96 8.00 12.00
CA PRO A 296 -31.72 9.19 11.66
C PRO A 296 -30.83 10.43 11.49
N PHE A 297 -31.00 11.10 10.36
CA PHE A 297 -30.31 12.35 10.04
C PHE A 297 -31.15 13.20 9.10
N GLN A 298 -31.38 14.45 9.48
CA GLN A 298 -31.94 15.48 8.60
C GLN A 298 -31.17 16.76 8.81
N LEU A 299 -30.68 17.36 7.72
CA LEU A 299 -29.83 18.55 7.80
C LEU A 299 -30.61 19.79 8.25
N GLU A 300 -31.89 19.88 7.91
CA GLU A 300 -32.76 21.02 8.25
C GLU A 300 -32.99 21.14 9.76
N THR A 301 -33.09 20.02 10.46
CA THR A 301 -33.36 19.96 11.91
C THR A 301 -32.09 20.09 12.75
N ILE A 302 -31.01 19.41 12.36
CA ILE A 302 -29.72 19.42 13.08
C ILE A 302 -28.95 20.71 12.78
N GLY A 303 -29.11 21.26 11.57
CA GLY A 303 -28.35 22.38 11.06
C GLY A 303 -26.90 22.02 10.72
N TRP A 304 -26.24 22.88 9.96
CA TRP A 304 -24.84 22.69 9.55
C TRP A 304 -23.87 22.57 10.72
N ILE A 305 -24.08 23.35 11.79
CA ILE A 305 -23.22 23.33 12.99
C ILE A 305 -23.34 21.97 13.69
N GLY A 306 -24.56 21.46 13.88
CA GLY A 306 -24.78 20.15 14.50
C GLY A 306 -24.22 19.02 13.64
N ALA A 307 -24.36 19.09 12.31
CA ALA A 307 -23.82 18.09 11.39
C ALA A 307 -22.28 18.05 11.43
N VAL A 308 -21.62 19.22 11.41
CA VAL A 308 -20.15 19.32 11.53
C VAL A 308 -19.69 18.84 12.91
N ALA A 309 -20.38 19.23 13.98
CA ALA A 309 -20.08 18.77 15.34
C ALA A 309 -20.19 17.24 15.46
N ARG A 310 -21.24 16.65 14.88
CA ARG A 310 -21.46 15.20 14.83
C ARG A 310 -20.30 14.47 14.16
N ILE A 311 -19.83 14.97 13.01
CA ILE A 311 -18.66 14.41 12.31
C ILE A 311 -17.39 14.54 13.16
N ILE A 312 -17.12 15.72 13.71
CA ILE A 312 -15.90 15.96 14.52
C ILE A 312 -15.89 15.05 15.76
N VAL A 313 -16.99 15.01 16.51
CA VAL A 313 -17.11 14.18 17.71
C VAL A 313 -16.95 12.71 17.35
N GLY A 314 -17.60 12.24 16.28
CA GLY A 314 -17.48 10.86 15.83
C GLY A 314 -16.04 10.47 15.46
N VAL A 315 -15.35 11.34 14.70
CA VAL A 315 -13.94 11.13 14.34
C VAL A 315 -13.04 11.10 15.58
N LEU A 316 -13.24 12.01 16.54
CA LEU A 316 -12.47 12.04 17.79
C LEU A 316 -12.64 10.76 18.59
N ILE A 317 -13.84 10.20 18.66
CA ILE A 317 -14.12 8.94 19.36
C ILE A 317 -13.40 7.77 18.69
N ILE A 318 -13.41 7.69 17.36
CA ILE A 318 -12.69 6.65 16.61
C ILE A 318 -11.18 6.72 16.89
N PHE A 319 -10.60 7.92 16.87
CA PHE A 319 -9.19 8.10 17.19
C PHE A 319 -8.87 7.78 18.66
N ALA A 320 -9.76 8.16 19.59
CA ALA A 320 -9.62 7.82 21.00
C ALA A 320 -9.66 6.31 21.21
N TRP A 321 -10.62 5.61 20.59
CA TRP A 321 -10.72 4.15 20.61
C TRP A 321 -9.44 3.50 20.10
N ARG A 322 -8.98 3.88 18.90
CA ARG A 322 -7.73 3.33 18.33
C ARG A 322 -6.52 3.63 19.23
N GLY A 323 -6.45 4.85 19.77
CA GLY A 323 -5.35 5.32 20.62
C GLY A 323 -5.30 4.63 21.99
N ILE A 324 -6.44 4.23 22.55
CA ILE A 324 -6.54 3.53 23.84
C ILE A 324 -6.40 2.02 23.64
N MET A 325 -7.20 1.44 22.74
CA MET A 325 -7.31 -0.01 22.61
C MET A 325 -6.03 -0.65 22.07
N LYS A 326 -5.33 -0.02 21.13
CA LYS A 326 -4.11 -0.61 20.56
C LYS A 326 -3.01 -0.79 21.62
N PRO A 327 -2.59 0.23 22.39
CA PRO A 327 -1.65 0.04 23.50
C PRO A 327 -2.16 -0.93 24.57
N THR A 328 -3.43 -0.82 24.97
CA THR A 328 -4.00 -1.71 26.00
C THR A 328 -3.94 -3.18 25.58
N LEU A 329 -4.30 -3.49 24.34
CA LEU A 329 -4.27 -4.86 23.81
C LEU A 329 -2.85 -5.38 23.64
N LEU A 330 -1.92 -4.57 23.12
CA LEU A 330 -0.51 -4.98 23.01
C LEU A 330 0.17 -5.19 24.38
N THR A 331 -0.40 -4.63 25.45
CA THR A 331 0.06 -4.85 26.82
C THR A 331 -0.61 -6.07 27.47
N THR A 332 -1.89 -6.30 27.19
CA THR A 332 -2.71 -7.34 27.87
C THR A 332 -2.75 -8.69 27.14
N LEU A 333 -2.63 -8.71 25.82
CA LEU A 333 -2.70 -9.95 25.03
C LEU A 333 -1.47 -10.86 25.17
N PRO A 334 -0.21 -10.37 25.22
CA PRO A 334 0.94 -11.26 25.34
C PRO A 334 0.89 -12.26 26.52
N PRO A 335 0.53 -11.87 27.77
CA PRO A 335 0.42 -12.84 28.85
C PRO A 335 -0.72 -13.85 28.63
N ILE A 336 -1.84 -13.42 28.01
CA ILE A 336 -2.96 -14.32 27.68
C ILE A 336 -2.51 -15.35 26.65
N PHE A 337 -1.80 -14.92 25.60
CA PHE A 337 -1.31 -15.82 24.55
C PHE A 337 -0.31 -16.83 25.09
N ARG A 338 0.57 -16.46 26.02
CA ARG A 338 1.48 -17.43 26.68
C ARG A 338 0.72 -18.50 27.47
N ILE A 339 -0.43 -18.15 28.07
CA ILE A 339 -1.30 -19.11 28.74
C ILE A 339 -1.99 -20.00 27.70
N VAL A 340 -2.49 -19.46 26.60
CA VAL A 340 -3.13 -20.26 25.54
C VAL A 340 -2.12 -21.20 24.85
N GLU A 341 -0.87 -20.76 24.66
CA GLU A 341 0.22 -21.60 24.17
C GLU A 341 0.51 -22.78 25.10
N SER A 342 0.41 -22.60 26.43
CA SER A 342 0.63 -23.71 27.38
C SER A 342 -0.46 -24.78 27.30
N PHE A 343 -1.65 -24.45 26.76
CA PHE A 343 -2.73 -25.38 26.46
C PHE A 343 -2.65 -26.02 25.06
N GLY A 344 -1.62 -25.71 24.28
CA GLY A 344 -1.38 -26.32 22.96
C GLY A 344 -2.26 -25.79 21.82
N ALA A 345 -3.03 -24.71 22.05
CA ALA A 345 -3.83 -24.05 21.03
C ALA A 345 -3.03 -22.93 20.33
N ASP A 346 -1.95 -23.31 19.65
CA ASP A 346 -1.10 -22.38 18.90
C ASP A 346 -1.65 -22.17 17.48
N LEU A 347 -1.64 -20.92 16.99
CA LEU A 347 -1.93 -20.56 15.61
C LEU A 347 -0.64 -20.04 14.95
N PRO A 348 0.37 -20.91 14.72
CA PRO A 348 1.67 -20.47 14.25
C PRO A 348 1.58 -20.00 12.79
N ARG A 349 2.05 -18.77 12.54
CA ARG A 349 2.19 -18.23 11.18
C ARG A 349 3.65 -17.83 10.92
N LYS A 350 4.19 -18.21 9.76
CA LYS A 350 5.63 -18.18 9.44
C LYS A 350 6.38 -16.86 9.65
N PHE A 351 5.69 -15.71 9.58
CA PHE A 351 6.30 -14.38 9.70
C PHE A 351 5.93 -13.62 10.98
N PHE A 352 5.27 -14.30 11.92
CA PHE A 352 4.84 -13.72 13.17
C PHE A 352 5.65 -14.33 14.32
N LEU A 353 6.29 -13.48 15.12
CA LEU A 353 6.90 -13.91 16.36
C LEU A 353 5.82 -14.34 17.33
N LYS A 354 6.04 -15.51 17.96
CA LYS A 354 5.13 -16.09 18.95
C LYS A 354 5.25 -15.40 20.29
N ALA A 355 4.18 -15.36 21.08
CA ALA A 355 4.16 -14.73 22.40
C ALA A 355 5.18 -15.29 23.40
N SER A 356 5.63 -16.54 23.21
CA SER A 356 6.75 -17.13 23.95
C SER A 356 8.13 -16.55 23.62
N GLN A 357 8.31 -15.92 22.46
CA GLN A 357 9.61 -15.46 21.94
C GLN A 357 9.94 -14.00 22.27
N TYR A 358 9.00 -13.25 22.86
CA TYR A 358 9.20 -11.85 23.22
C TYR A 358 8.57 -11.53 24.59
N SER A 359 9.20 -10.62 25.34
CA SER A 359 8.70 -10.18 26.66
C SER A 359 7.71 -9.02 26.52
N THR A 360 8.04 -8.03 25.70
CA THR A 360 7.26 -6.82 25.44
C THR A 360 7.24 -6.50 23.95
N VAL A 361 6.11 -6.02 23.45
CA VAL A 361 6.00 -5.48 22.09
C VAL A 361 6.57 -4.06 22.11
N PRO A 362 7.64 -3.75 21.35
CA PRO A 362 8.18 -2.40 21.29
C PRO A 362 7.16 -1.43 20.69
N ASN A 363 7.24 -0.15 21.08
CA ASN A 363 6.38 0.88 20.51
C ASN A 363 6.59 0.98 18.98
N LEU A 364 5.63 0.46 18.22
CA LEU A 364 5.61 0.46 16.76
C LEU A 364 5.39 1.89 16.24
N ARG A 365 6.48 2.67 16.16
CA ARG A 365 6.50 4.11 15.82
C ARG A 365 6.03 4.44 14.39
N ARG A 366 5.85 3.46 13.51
CA ARG A 366 5.64 3.68 12.06
C ARG A 366 4.63 2.71 11.40
N ASP A 367 3.54 2.38 12.09
CA ASP A 367 2.42 1.71 11.41
C ASP A 367 1.62 2.75 10.60
N ASP A 368 1.86 2.87 9.30
CA ASP A 368 0.97 3.44 8.26
C ASP A 368 0.14 4.69 8.64
N ASN A 369 0.73 5.55 9.45
CA ASN A 369 0.05 6.68 10.03
C ASN A 369 0.27 7.90 9.14
N ILE A 370 -0.52 7.96 8.06
CA ILE A 370 -0.77 9.20 7.33
C ILE A 370 -1.29 10.27 8.30
N ILE A 371 -1.90 9.88 9.41
CA ILE A 371 -2.15 10.78 10.55
C ILE A 371 -1.23 10.43 11.73
N PRO A 372 -0.34 11.35 12.14
CA PRO A 372 0.52 11.17 13.29
C PRO A 372 -0.31 11.02 14.58
N PRO A 373 0.23 10.36 15.60
CA PRO A 373 -0.47 10.14 16.87
C PRO A 373 -0.94 11.47 17.47
N ALA A 374 -2.07 11.44 18.20
CA ALA A 374 -2.78 12.64 18.66
C ALA A 374 -1.92 13.63 19.45
N PHE A 375 -0.87 13.15 20.14
CA PHE A 375 0.05 13.99 20.90
C PHE A 375 1.04 14.81 20.04
N GLU A 376 1.23 14.45 18.75
CA GLU A 376 2.07 15.18 17.80
C GLU A 376 1.27 16.22 16.99
N ILE A 377 -0.06 16.21 17.10
CA ILE A 377 -0.94 17.18 16.40
C ILE A 377 -0.62 18.63 16.79
N PRO A 378 -0.35 18.98 18.07
CA PRO A 378 -0.01 20.36 18.44
C PRO A 378 1.27 20.86 17.78
N SER A 379 2.35 20.08 17.77
CA SER A 379 3.64 20.46 17.18
C SER A 379 3.58 20.57 15.65
N LEU A 380 2.68 19.81 15.02
CA LEU A 380 2.42 19.89 13.58
C LEU A 380 1.57 21.10 13.19
N LEU A 381 0.62 21.50 14.03
CA LEU A 381 -0.10 22.76 13.85
C LEU A 381 0.86 23.94 13.96
N THR A 382 1.79 23.93 14.93
CA THR A 382 2.83 24.97 15.06
C THR A 382 3.75 25.00 13.84
N ASN A 383 4.17 23.84 13.32
CA ASN A 383 5.00 23.73 12.12
C ASN A 383 4.27 24.15 10.82
N LYS A 384 2.95 23.93 10.74
CA LYS A 384 2.12 24.39 9.61
C LYS A 384 1.84 25.90 9.65
N LEU A 385 1.68 26.47 10.85
CA LEU A 385 1.52 27.92 11.04
C LEU A 385 2.81 28.69 10.72
N THR A 386 3.98 28.08 10.95
CA THR A 386 5.29 28.71 10.68
C THR A 386 5.79 28.49 9.25
N ASN A 387 5.41 27.41 8.58
CA ASN A 387 5.80 27.12 7.19
C ASN A 387 4.67 26.44 6.39
N PRO A 388 3.65 27.20 5.92
CA PRO A 388 2.49 26.63 5.22
C PRO A 388 2.82 26.01 3.85
N LEU A 389 4.01 26.29 3.28
CA LEU A 389 4.46 25.80 1.98
C LEU A 389 5.19 24.45 2.04
N ARG A 390 5.51 23.92 3.23
CA ARG A 390 6.17 22.61 3.35
C ARG A 390 5.13 21.49 3.21
N ARG A 391 4.67 21.25 1.97
CA ARG A 391 3.89 20.06 1.61
C ARG A 391 4.69 18.83 2.05
N ARG A 392 4.04 17.88 2.74
CA ARG A 392 4.66 16.61 3.18
C ARG A 392 5.34 15.98 1.96
N ALA A 393 6.63 15.69 2.07
CA ALA A 393 7.47 15.43 0.90
C ALA A 393 6.98 14.17 0.17
N VAL A 394 6.62 14.33 -1.11
CA VAL A 394 6.44 13.21 -2.04
C VAL A 394 7.76 12.44 -2.07
N SER A 395 7.75 11.17 -1.69
CA SER A 395 8.94 10.33 -1.80
C SER A 395 9.08 9.94 -3.28
N ILE A 396 10.14 10.43 -3.91
CA ILE A 396 10.48 10.17 -5.31
C ILE A 396 11.85 9.49 -5.33
N GLY A 397 11.92 8.28 -5.90
CA GLY A 397 13.16 7.50 -5.99
C GLY A 397 13.02 6.11 -5.35
N PRO A 398 14.15 5.46 -4.99
CA PRO A 398 14.14 4.13 -4.38
C PRO A 398 13.31 4.10 -3.10
N GLN A 399 12.27 3.25 -3.06
CA GLN A 399 11.41 3.12 -1.89
C GLN A 399 11.67 1.83 -1.11
N SER A 400 12.41 0.92 -1.71
CA SER A 400 12.56 -0.46 -1.29
C SER A 400 14.03 -0.88 -1.41
N GLU A 401 14.47 -1.93 -0.71
CA GLU A 401 15.90 -2.26 -0.66
C GLU A 401 16.39 -2.75 -2.03
N ALA A 402 15.57 -3.45 -2.80
CA ALA A 402 15.90 -3.85 -4.16
C ALA A 402 16.03 -2.64 -5.08
N ASP A 403 15.12 -1.64 -4.98
CA ASP A 403 15.27 -0.42 -5.79
C ASP A 403 16.57 0.32 -5.48
N ALA A 404 17.00 0.31 -4.21
CA ALA A 404 18.23 0.97 -3.80
C ALA A 404 19.45 0.28 -4.40
N TRP A 405 19.51 -1.05 -4.33
CA TRP A 405 20.56 -1.86 -4.96
C TRP A 405 20.56 -1.71 -6.48
N GLU A 406 19.41 -1.81 -7.14
CA GLU A 406 19.28 -1.61 -8.59
C GLU A 406 19.72 -0.19 -8.99
N THR A 407 19.41 0.82 -8.16
CA THR A 407 19.84 2.20 -8.40
C THR A 407 21.35 2.37 -8.24
N ILE A 408 21.97 1.74 -7.24
CA ILE A 408 23.42 1.76 -7.05
C ILE A 408 24.11 1.06 -8.22
N ALA A 409 23.67 -0.15 -8.57
CA ALA A 409 24.20 -0.92 -9.69
C ALA A 409 24.05 -0.16 -11.03
N TYR A 410 22.89 0.46 -11.27
CA TYR A 410 22.67 1.29 -12.44
C TYR A 410 23.60 2.51 -12.49
N ARG A 411 23.83 3.20 -11.36
CA ARG A 411 24.77 4.33 -11.29
C ARG A 411 26.20 3.88 -11.53
N GLN A 412 26.63 2.76 -10.94
CA GLN A 412 27.96 2.19 -11.15
C GLN A 412 28.17 1.81 -12.62
N LYS A 413 27.20 1.14 -13.26
CA LYS A 413 27.23 0.82 -14.69
C LYS A 413 27.37 2.09 -15.53
N ARG A 414 26.57 3.12 -15.25
CA ARG A 414 26.65 4.40 -15.98
C ARG A 414 28.00 5.10 -15.78
N ARG A 415 28.59 5.03 -14.58
CA ARG A 415 29.95 5.54 -14.32
C ARG A 415 30.98 4.79 -15.16
N ARG A 416 30.93 3.45 -15.19
CA ARG A 416 31.82 2.61 -16.02
C ARG A 416 31.67 2.95 -17.50
N GLU A 417 30.46 3.08 -18.00
CA GLU A 417 30.19 3.49 -19.39
C GLU A 417 30.69 4.91 -19.67
N SER A 418 30.55 5.85 -18.72
CA SER A 418 31.07 7.21 -18.88
C SER A 418 32.60 7.30 -18.84
N LEU A 419 33.25 6.42 -18.07
CA LEU A 419 34.70 6.29 -18.03
C LEU A 419 35.22 5.66 -19.33
N ALA A 420 34.58 4.58 -19.79
CA ALA A 420 34.90 3.93 -21.06
C ALA A 420 34.70 4.87 -22.27
N ASN A 421 33.63 5.68 -22.26
CA ASN A 421 33.35 6.68 -23.29
C ASN A 421 34.06 8.02 -23.05
N SER A 422 34.95 8.12 -22.06
CA SER A 422 35.72 9.33 -21.82
C SER A 422 36.64 9.61 -23.01
N PRO A 423 36.70 10.86 -23.52
CA PRO A 423 37.59 11.24 -24.61
C PRO A 423 39.06 10.99 -24.29
N ILE A 424 39.43 10.85 -23.01
CA ILE A 424 40.81 10.56 -22.57
C ILE A 424 41.16 9.09 -22.81
N ILE A 425 40.31 8.13 -22.44
CA ILE A 425 40.55 6.70 -22.66
C ILE A 425 40.46 6.37 -24.15
N SER A 426 39.47 6.92 -24.84
CA SER A 426 39.33 6.76 -26.29
C SER A 426 40.37 7.57 -27.09
N ALA A 427 41.12 8.50 -26.48
CA ALA A 427 42.32 9.10 -27.07
C ALA A 427 43.58 8.26 -26.82
N LEU A 428 43.69 7.59 -25.66
CA LEU A 428 44.76 6.64 -25.32
C LEU A 428 44.69 5.36 -26.17
N GLU A 429 43.49 4.88 -26.52
CA GLU A 429 43.32 3.80 -27.51
C GLU A 429 43.59 4.24 -28.96
N ARG A 430 43.46 5.55 -29.26
CA ARG A 430 43.69 6.09 -30.61
C ARG A 430 45.15 6.37 -30.95
N THR A 431 46.08 6.08 -30.05
CA THR A 431 47.51 6.32 -30.27
C THR A 431 48.20 5.33 -31.23
N GLU A 432 47.48 4.35 -31.80
CA GLU A 432 48.08 3.39 -32.76
C GLU A 432 47.75 3.59 -34.26
N THR A 433 46.99 4.61 -34.68
CA THR A 433 46.87 4.91 -36.13
C THR A 433 46.63 6.41 -36.42
N PRO A 434 47.38 7.05 -37.35
CA PRO A 434 47.10 8.42 -37.75
C PRO A 434 45.98 8.50 -38.79
N ASN A 435 45.22 9.60 -38.70
CA ASN A 435 44.25 10.16 -39.66
C ASN A 435 42.77 9.75 -39.51
N HIS A 436 42.00 10.56 -38.77
CA HIS A 436 40.92 11.42 -39.33
C HIS A 436 40.26 12.19 -38.18
N ILE A 437 40.32 13.52 -38.21
CA ILE A 437 39.50 14.38 -37.35
C ILE A 437 38.12 14.46 -38.02
N SER A 438 37.18 13.63 -37.58
CA SER A 438 35.76 13.80 -37.90
C SER A 438 35.12 14.74 -36.87
N LEU A 439 34.64 15.89 -37.34
CA LEU A 439 33.78 16.79 -36.57
C LEU A 439 32.53 16.04 -36.06
N PRO A 440 31.94 16.43 -34.90
CA PRO A 440 30.72 15.82 -34.40
C PRO A 440 29.59 16.01 -35.41
N ASN A 441 28.93 14.92 -35.77
CA ASN A 441 27.82 14.94 -36.71
C ASN A 441 26.61 15.62 -36.04
N PRO A 442 25.94 16.61 -36.66
CA PRO A 442 24.78 17.29 -36.06
C PRO A 442 23.54 16.39 -35.88
N ALA A 443 23.62 15.13 -36.29
CA ALA A 443 22.59 14.10 -36.07
C ALA A 443 22.52 13.60 -34.60
N ASP A 444 23.56 13.82 -33.78
CA ASP A 444 23.55 13.49 -32.34
C ASP A 444 22.68 14.45 -31.50
N LEU A 445 22.10 15.48 -32.14
CA LEU A 445 21.15 16.42 -31.52
C LEU A 445 19.68 16.07 -31.83
N LEU A 446 19.41 14.98 -32.57
CA LEU A 446 18.04 14.54 -32.83
C LEU A 446 17.52 13.72 -31.63
N PRO A 447 16.25 13.92 -31.21
CA PRO A 447 15.65 13.08 -30.20
C PRO A 447 15.68 11.61 -30.66
N THR A 448 16.23 10.75 -29.82
CA THR A 448 16.32 9.31 -30.08
C THR A 448 14.94 8.73 -30.39
N PRO A 449 14.78 7.90 -31.44
CA PRO A 449 13.50 7.33 -31.80
C PRO A 449 12.91 6.53 -30.64
N LEU A 450 11.57 6.48 -30.54
CA LEU A 450 10.87 5.81 -29.42
C LEU A 450 11.32 4.34 -29.24
N SER A 451 11.62 3.63 -30.34
CA SER A 451 12.17 2.28 -30.31
C SER A 451 13.55 2.20 -29.64
N SER A 452 14.42 3.18 -29.84
CA SER A 452 15.74 3.18 -29.20
C SER A 452 15.65 3.54 -27.71
N ARG A 453 14.64 4.33 -27.29
CA ARG A 453 14.40 4.62 -25.87
C ARG A 453 13.84 3.40 -25.13
N VAL A 454 12.89 2.68 -25.72
CA VAL A 454 12.41 1.41 -25.17
C VAL A 454 13.55 0.40 -25.05
N GLN A 455 14.37 0.26 -26.10
CA GLN A 455 15.58 -0.58 -26.05
C GLN A 455 16.58 -0.11 -24.99
N SER A 456 16.69 1.19 -24.74
CA SER A 456 17.56 1.71 -23.66
C SER A 456 17.06 1.26 -22.29
N TYR A 457 15.74 1.27 -22.07
CA TYR A 457 15.14 0.79 -20.82
C TYR A 457 15.25 -0.74 -20.68
N GLU A 458 15.09 -1.50 -21.76
CA GLU A 458 15.36 -2.94 -21.75
C GLU A 458 16.82 -3.24 -21.37
N LYS A 459 17.78 -2.48 -21.89
CA LYS A 459 19.20 -2.58 -21.50
C LYS A 459 19.46 -2.22 -20.04
N MET A 460 18.63 -1.36 -19.42
CA MET A 460 18.74 -1.05 -17.98
C MET A 460 18.28 -2.21 -17.10
N MET A 461 17.31 -3.00 -17.55
CA MET A 461 16.76 -4.14 -16.79
C MET A 461 17.60 -5.43 -16.90
N GLY A 462 18.60 -5.47 -17.79
CA GLY A 462 19.34 -6.68 -18.14
C GLY A 462 18.62 -7.50 -19.23
N SER A 463 19.36 -8.01 -20.22
CA SER A 463 18.80 -8.70 -21.39
C SER A 463 18.04 -9.98 -21.01
N THR A 464 16.83 -10.14 -21.54
CA THR A 464 16.01 -11.35 -21.45
C THR A 464 16.56 -12.46 -22.34
N GLY A 465 17.45 -13.31 -21.81
CA GLY A 465 17.90 -14.55 -22.44
C GLY A 465 18.14 -15.65 -21.39
N PRO A 466 17.98 -16.95 -21.72
CA PRO A 466 18.18 -18.06 -20.76
C PRO A 466 19.63 -18.28 -20.29
N GLU A 467 20.60 -17.54 -20.82
CA GLU A 467 22.01 -17.68 -20.47
C GLU A 467 22.67 -16.31 -20.44
N ALA A 468 22.77 -15.74 -19.24
CA ALA A 468 23.78 -14.76 -18.87
C ALA A 468 23.62 -14.50 -17.38
N PHE A 469 24.14 -15.43 -16.57
CA PHE A 469 24.72 -14.99 -15.31
C PHE A 469 25.74 -13.90 -15.70
N PRO A 470 25.68 -12.68 -15.14
CA PRO A 470 26.86 -11.86 -15.15
C PRO A 470 27.86 -12.66 -14.31
N ASP A 471 28.77 -13.35 -15.00
CA ASP A 471 29.95 -13.91 -14.38
C ASP A 471 30.48 -12.85 -13.42
N PHE A 472 30.64 -13.26 -12.16
CA PHE A 472 31.54 -12.61 -11.21
C PHE A 472 32.95 -12.69 -11.82
N TYR A 473 33.22 -11.90 -12.86
CA TYR A 473 34.56 -11.72 -13.38
C TYR A 473 35.25 -10.67 -12.53
N ASP A 474 36.38 -11.12 -12.00
CA ASP A 474 37.39 -10.36 -11.31
C ASP A 474 37.61 -8.97 -11.94
N PRO A 475 37.89 -7.94 -11.13
CA PRO A 475 38.30 -6.65 -11.66
C PRO A 475 39.54 -6.85 -12.55
N PRO A 476 39.62 -6.19 -13.73
CA PRO A 476 40.83 -6.23 -14.52
C PRO A 476 41.98 -5.58 -13.74
N LEU A 477 42.83 -6.42 -13.16
CA LEU A 477 44.14 -6.08 -12.64
C LEU A 477 45.06 -5.79 -13.83
N THR A 478 45.10 -4.53 -14.25
CA THR A 478 46.21 -4.01 -15.05
C THR A 478 46.65 -2.68 -14.45
N PRO A 479 47.80 -2.64 -13.75
CA PRO A 479 48.41 -1.36 -13.37
C PRO A 479 49.05 -0.74 -14.63
N PRO A 480 48.95 0.59 -14.85
CA PRO A 480 49.75 1.27 -15.85
C PRO A 480 51.23 1.28 -15.43
N PRO A 481 52.17 1.37 -16.39
CA PRO A 481 53.59 1.29 -16.08
C PRO A 481 54.06 2.54 -15.33
N THR A 482 54.81 2.29 -14.27
CA THR A 482 55.41 3.25 -13.34
C THR A 482 56.17 4.40 -14.00
N LEU A 483 55.80 5.63 -13.66
CA LEU A 483 56.71 6.77 -13.57
C LEU A 483 56.44 7.53 -12.25
N THR A 484 57.53 7.84 -11.57
CA THR A 484 57.67 8.28 -10.17
C THR A 484 56.93 9.58 -9.81
N ASP A 485 56.50 9.67 -8.53
CA ASP A 485 55.90 10.79 -7.76
C ASP A 485 54.37 11.04 -7.79
N HIS A 486 53.56 10.18 -8.40
CA HIS A 486 52.08 10.34 -8.45
C HIS A 486 51.22 9.39 -7.57
N ASP A 487 51.81 8.38 -6.91
CA ASP A 487 51.06 7.33 -6.17
C ASP A 487 50.20 7.87 -5.00
N TYR A 488 50.70 8.85 -4.25
CA TYR A 488 49.95 9.42 -3.10
C TYR A 488 48.67 10.17 -3.51
N THR A 489 48.62 10.68 -4.74
CA THR A 489 47.46 11.42 -5.25
C THR A 489 46.37 10.52 -5.83
N GLU A 490 46.75 9.37 -6.41
CA GLU A 490 45.79 8.40 -6.94
C GLU A 490 45.15 7.59 -5.82
N GLU A 491 45.93 7.08 -4.85
CA GLU A 491 45.40 6.34 -3.71
C GLU A 491 44.42 7.19 -2.87
N TYR A 492 44.76 8.46 -2.63
CA TYR A 492 43.87 9.39 -1.94
C TYR A 492 42.62 9.75 -2.76
N ALA A 493 42.73 9.83 -4.09
CA ALA A 493 41.58 10.08 -4.97
C ALA A 493 40.64 8.87 -5.03
N GLU A 494 41.18 7.66 -5.07
CA GLU A 494 40.43 6.41 -4.99
C GLU A 494 39.74 6.25 -3.63
N GLU A 495 40.45 6.49 -2.53
CA GLU A 495 39.89 6.41 -1.18
C GLU A 495 38.73 7.41 -1.01
N LYS A 496 38.90 8.64 -1.50
CA LYS A 496 37.86 9.68 -1.47
C LYS A 496 36.67 9.33 -2.37
N ALA A 497 36.90 8.71 -3.53
CA ALA A 497 35.84 8.23 -4.42
C ALA A 497 35.03 7.11 -3.76
N GLN A 498 35.71 6.14 -3.13
CA GLN A 498 35.07 5.08 -2.37
C GLN A 498 34.32 5.61 -1.13
N GLU A 499 34.85 6.64 -0.46
CA GLU A 499 34.16 7.27 0.67
C GLU A 499 32.89 8.01 0.22
N MET A 500 32.96 8.74 -0.90
CA MET A 500 31.78 9.36 -1.50
C MET A 500 30.74 8.31 -1.91
N GLU A 501 31.17 7.19 -2.48
CA GLU A 501 30.30 6.05 -2.81
C GLU A 501 29.59 5.49 -1.57
N ARG A 502 30.35 5.14 -0.53
CA ARG A 502 29.78 4.64 0.74
C ARG A 502 28.81 5.65 1.37
N ASN A 503 29.12 6.95 1.30
CA ASN A 503 28.24 7.99 1.82
C ASN A 503 26.95 8.12 0.99
N GLU A 504 27.03 8.04 -0.34
CA GLU A 504 25.86 8.02 -1.22
C GLU A 504 24.98 6.79 -0.98
N GLU A 505 25.57 5.60 -0.89
CA GLU A 505 24.88 4.35 -0.55
C GLU A 505 24.16 4.49 0.79
N ARG A 506 24.87 4.97 1.81
CA ARG A 506 24.30 5.20 3.14
C ARG A 506 23.12 6.16 3.12
N GLU A 507 23.19 7.23 2.33
CA GLU A 507 22.09 8.19 2.16
C GLU A 507 20.90 7.64 1.36
N ILE A 508 21.12 6.71 0.43
CA ILE A 508 20.04 5.99 -0.27
C ILE A 508 19.33 5.04 0.71
N PHE A 509 20.09 4.17 1.40
CA PHE A 509 19.51 3.20 2.34
C PHE A 509 18.81 3.84 3.54
N LYS A 510 19.25 5.04 3.96
CA LYS A 510 18.59 5.81 5.02
C LYS A 510 17.16 6.25 4.65
N LYS A 511 16.84 6.34 3.36
CA LYS A 511 15.51 6.73 2.86
C LYS A 511 14.58 5.54 2.63
N VAL A 512 15.11 4.32 2.55
CA VAL A 512 14.35 3.10 2.30
C VAL A 512 13.63 2.63 3.57
N GLU A 513 12.37 2.23 3.43
CA GLU A 513 11.61 1.63 4.53
C GLU A 513 11.91 0.12 4.61
N ARG A 514 12.18 -0.38 5.83
CA ARG A 514 12.53 -1.79 6.04
C ARG A 514 11.35 -2.62 6.50
N PRO A 515 11.24 -3.89 6.06
CA PRO A 515 10.25 -4.81 6.59
C PRO A 515 10.40 -4.97 8.11
N ARG A 516 9.33 -4.68 8.84
CA ARG A 516 9.32 -4.82 10.30
C ARG A 516 9.07 -6.26 10.73
N VAL A 517 9.48 -6.54 11.97
CA VAL A 517 9.08 -7.73 12.70
C VAL A 517 7.60 -7.59 13.09
N ARG A 518 6.84 -8.68 12.94
CA ARG A 518 5.41 -8.74 13.26
C ARG A 518 5.18 -9.73 14.39
N TYR A 519 4.26 -9.40 15.29
CA TYR A 519 3.91 -10.25 16.44
C TYR A 519 2.53 -10.88 16.26
N ASP A 520 2.38 -12.14 16.64
CA ASP A 520 1.12 -12.89 16.59
C ASP A 520 -0.07 -12.15 17.21
N VAL A 521 0.14 -11.49 18.36
CA VAL A 521 -0.85 -10.68 19.07
C VAL A 521 -1.34 -9.48 18.26
N GLU A 522 -0.59 -9.02 17.25
CA GLU A 522 -1.02 -7.93 16.37
C GLU A 522 -2.24 -8.31 15.54
N VAL A 523 -2.37 -9.59 15.15
CA VAL A 523 -3.50 -10.08 14.35
C VAL A 523 -4.80 -9.90 15.14
N VAL A 524 -4.82 -10.38 16.39
CA VAL A 524 -5.99 -10.23 17.28
C VAL A 524 -6.18 -8.78 17.71
N THR A 525 -5.10 -8.03 17.94
CA THR A 525 -5.19 -6.59 18.23
C THR A 525 -5.89 -5.85 17.10
N LYS A 526 -5.49 -6.09 15.84
CA LYS A 526 -6.15 -5.50 14.67
C LYS A 526 -7.61 -5.94 14.60
N LEU A 527 -7.89 -7.22 14.83
CA LEU A 527 -9.26 -7.72 14.80
C LEU A 527 -10.15 -6.98 15.79
N ILE A 528 -9.73 -6.84 17.05
CA ILE A 528 -10.53 -6.15 18.07
C ILE A 528 -10.64 -4.64 17.78
N VAL A 529 -9.52 -4.00 17.42
CA VAL A 529 -9.49 -2.54 17.21
C VAL A 529 -10.39 -2.16 16.02
N TYR A 530 -10.23 -2.81 14.87
CA TYR A 530 -10.96 -2.46 13.65
C TYR A 530 -12.42 -2.90 13.68
N ALA A 531 -12.75 -4.04 14.32
CA ALA A 531 -14.14 -4.39 14.58
C ALA A 531 -14.81 -3.36 15.50
N GLY A 532 -14.11 -2.92 16.56
CA GLY A 532 -14.60 -1.87 17.45
C GLY A 532 -14.80 -0.52 16.75
N ILE A 533 -13.93 -0.13 15.81
CA ILE A 533 -14.11 1.09 15.01
C ILE A 533 -15.40 1.02 14.19
N ALA A 534 -15.64 -0.10 13.51
CA ALA A 534 -16.84 -0.29 12.70
C ALA A 534 -18.10 -0.29 13.58
N TRP A 535 -18.07 -1.00 14.71
CA TRP A 535 -19.17 -1.03 15.68
C TRP A 535 -19.48 0.37 16.25
N LEU A 536 -18.45 1.13 16.63
CA LEU A 536 -18.60 2.52 17.07
C LEU A 536 -19.17 3.41 15.97
N ALA A 537 -18.79 3.20 14.71
CA ALA A 537 -19.30 3.99 13.60
C ALA A 537 -20.82 3.80 13.40
N VAL A 538 -21.32 2.57 13.49
CA VAL A 538 -22.71 2.23 13.16
C VAL A 538 -23.68 2.18 14.33
N GLU A 539 -23.19 1.97 15.55
CA GLU A 539 -24.05 1.85 16.73
C GLU A 539 -23.61 2.82 17.84
N GLY A 540 -22.36 2.72 18.30
CA GLY A 540 -21.90 3.45 19.48
C GLY A 540 -22.00 4.97 19.35
N ASN A 541 -21.48 5.52 18.25
CA ASN A 541 -21.53 6.97 17.98
C ASN A 541 -22.97 7.46 17.74
N PRO A 542 -23.79 6.80 16.90
CA PRO A 542 -25.22 7.11 16.77
C PRO A 542 -25.95 7.23 18.11
N ILE A 543 -25.80 6.25 18.99
CA ILE A 543 -26.41 6.28 20.33
C ILE A 543 -25.87 7.46 21.15
N LEU A 544 -24.56 7.71 21.10
CA LEU A 544 -23.96 8.83 21.81
C LEU A 544 -24.46 10.19 21.29
N PHE A 545 -24.66 10.35 19.98
CA PHE A 545 -25.19 11.58 19.39
C PHE A 545 -26.57 11.92 19.97
N GLU A 546 -27.42 10.93 20.21
CA GLU A 546 -28.72 11.12 20.87
C GLU A 546 -28.60 11.62 22.32
N PHE A 547 -27.55 11.21 23.04
CA PHE A 547 -27.28 11.69 24.39
C PHE A 547 -26.66 13.09 24.42
N LEU A 548 -25.87 13.44 23.40
CA LEU A 548 -25.23 14.75 23.27
C LEU A 548 -26.13 15.81 22.64
N GLY A 549 -27.36 15.47 22.26
CA GLY A 549 -28.28 16.38 21.55
C GLY A 549 -27.90 16.64 20.09
N LEU A 550 -27.06 15.77 19.51
CA LEU A 550 -26.66 15.77 18.09
C LEU A 550 -27.46 14.75 17.25
N GLY A 551 -28.39 14.06 17.90
CA GLY A 551 -29.33 13.11 17.31
C GLY A 551 -30.67 13.73 16.94
N MET A 552 -31.57 12.91 16.40
CA MET A 552 -32.87 13.32 15.85
C MET A 552 -34.04 12.99 16.79
N ARG A 553 -33.80 13.01 18.10
CA ARG A 553 -34.66 12.53 19.22
C ARG A 553 -36.14 12.95 19.24
N THR A 554 -36.65 13.66 18.24
CA THR A 554 -38.05 14.09 18.07
C THR A 554 -38.88 13.27 17.08
N TRP A 555 -38.36 12.23 16.40
CA TRP A 555 -39.18 11.34 15.55
C TRP A 555 -39.88 10.21 16.34
N ALA A 556 -40.31 10.49 17.58
CA ALA A 556 -41.13 9.60 18.39
C ALA A 556 -42.64 9.79 18.09
N GLY A 557 -43.01 9.87 16.80
CA GLY A 557 -44.36 10.25 16.38
C GLY A 557 -44.91 9.55 15.13
N SER A 558 -44.19 8.60 14.53
CA SER A 558 -44.77 7.76 13.48
C SER A 558 -45.22 6.43 14.06
N PRO A 559 -46.47 6.00 13.83
CA PRO A 559 -46.92 4.66 14.20
C PRO A 559 -46.03 3.62 13.52
N ARG A 560 -45.69 2.58 14.29
CA ARG A 560 -44.97 1.40 13.83
C ARG A 560 -45.71 0.67 12.72
#